data_AF-A0A060S0G7-F1
#
_entry.id   AF-A0A060S0G7-F1
#
_cell.length_a   1.000
_cell.length_b   1.000
_cell.length_c   1.000
_cell.angle_alpha   90.00
_cell.angle_beta   90.00
_cell.angle_gamma   90.00
#
_symmetry.space_group_name_H-M   'P 1'
#
loop_
_entity.id
_entity.type
_entity.pdbx_description
1 polymer ?
#
loop_
_entity_poly.entity_id
_entity_poly.type
_entity_poly.pdbx_seq_one_letter_code
_entity_poly.pdbx_strand_id
1 'polypeptide(L)'
;MKTYINLFFLLSLLKVTFIYSKDHVNNNEEDSSIYYYGFINNEVYNHYLPSKYANIKSDNNLIKISCSKGYTVEVKRAYIVDLEDEVNDYTNMASQICQKKEECNIDIKKFKRNTNNNAIDFSTELNVEYICISSQRNLYDGKHFHQGVTHKYLIVRDQTLACVEKNKNVITFPSINKALEVCNMDNCNFVIWNPDEKRATICKENVYENMIEKKNSIIYIHPNYFFTYGYATFLNYMSICDNIIKQVPYNLSITKSADVCSHLDCDYFTKSYPGSIRSLDNTKNGKSWFCKGFPTIIPMDGFITSVKLSKFT
;
A
#
# COMPACT_ATOMS: atom_id res chain seq x y z
N MET A 1 -36.29 -55.34 -44.40
CA MET A 1 -36.03 -56.68 -44.95
C MET A 1 -34.54 -56.97 -44.78
N LYS A 2 -34.18 -57.96 -43.93
CA LYS A 2 -32.84 -58.55 -43.67
C LYS A 2 -31.80 -57.59 -43.06
N THR A 3 -31.35 -57.64 -41.80
CA THR A 3 -30.93 -58.71 -40.84
C THR A 3 -29.74 -59.57 -41.31
N TYR A 4 -28.57 -59.40 -40.68
CA TYR A 4 -27.55 -60.41 -40.28
C TYR A 4 -26.61 -59.72 -39.25
N ILE A 5 -26.71 -59.98 -37.93
CA ILE A 5 -26.14 -61.10 -37.13
C ILE A 5 -24.59 -61.00 -37.06
N ASN A 6 -24.05 -60.38 -36.01
CA ASN A 6 -23.53 -60.98 -34.76
C ASN A 6 -22.26 -61.83 -34.92
N LEU A 7 -21.16 -61.39 -34.27
CA LEU A 7 -20.25 -62.31 -33.60
C LEU A 7 -19.92 -61.79 -32.20
N PHE A 8 -20.59 -62.41 -31.23
CA PHE A 8 -20.27 -62.41 -29.82
C PHE A 8 -18.93 -63.15 -29.59
N PHE A 9 -18.09 -62.64 -28.69
CA PHE A 9 -17.48 -63.50 -27.70
C PHE A 9 -17.59 -62.85 -26.31
N LEU A 10 -18.42 -63.51 -25.51
CA LEU A 10 -18.65 -63.31 -24.10
C LEU A 10 -17.60 -64.12 -23.31
N LEU A 11 -17.21 -63.62 -22.14
CA LEU A 11 -17.07 -64.34 -20.86
C LEU A 11 -16.41 -63.32 -19.89
N SER A 12 -17.14 -62.65 -18.98
CA SER A 12 -17.66 -63.16 -17.69
C SER A 12 -16.49 -63.61 -16.79
N LEU A 13 -16.28 -63.22 -15.54
CA LEU A 13 -17.11 -62.92 -14.37
C LEU A 13 -16.17 -62.16 -13.41
N LEU A 14 -16.62 -61.17 -12.64
CA LEU A 14 -17.01 -61.44 -11.25
C LEU A 14 -17.78 -60.23 -10.70
N LYS A 15 -19.00 -60.51 -10.25
CA LYS A 15 -19.76 -59.69 -9.32
C LYS A 15 -19.18 -59.88 -7.92
N VAL A 16 -18.89 -58.79 -7.23
CA VAL A 16 -19.13 -58.69 -5.78
C VAL A 16 -19.87 -57.38 -5.55
N THR A 17 -21.14 -57.50 -5.18
CA THR A 17 -21.94 -56.43 -4.60
C THR A 17 -21.91 -56.58 -3.09
N PHE A 18 -21.53 -55.53 -2.37
CA PHE A 18 -22.10 -55.22 -1.06
C PHE A 18 -22.27 -53.71 -0.88
N ILE A 19 -23.29 -53.40 -0.08
CA ILE A 19 -24.12 -52.21 -0.03
C ILE A 19 -23.67 -51.26 1.10
N TYR A 20 -23.77 -49.95 0.83
CA TYR A 20 -23.91 -48.78 1.72
C TYR A 20 -23.01 -48.61 2.97
N SER A 21 -22.25 -47.51 2.99
CA SER A 21 -22.46 -46.46 3.99
C SER A 21 -22.05 -45.10 3.41
N LYS A 22 -22.91 -44.12 3.69
CA LYS A 22 -22.75 -42.69 3.44
C LYS A 22 -21.60 -42.20 4.32
N ASP A 23 -20.63 -41.50 3.75
CA ASP A 23 -20.00 -40.37 4.42
C ASP A 23 -19.37 -39.42 3.40
N HIS A 24 -19.67 -38.14 3.64
CA HIS A 24 -19.14 -36.99 2.94
C HIS A 24 -17.62 -36.98 2.93
N VAL A 25 -17.00 -36.87 1.75
CA VAL A 25 -15.93 -35.88 1.51
C VAL A 25 -16.01 -35.50 0.03
N ASN A 26 -16.33 -34.23 -0.23
CA ASN A 26 -16.14 -33.63 -1.54
C ASN A 26 -14.62 -33.56 -1.76
N ASN A 27 -14.10 -34.33 -2.72
CA ASN A 27 -12.75 -34.15 -3.22
C ASN A 27 -12.69 -32.84 -4.02
N ASN A 28 -12.53 -31.73 -3.29
CA ASN A 28 -11.97 -30.50 -3.83
C ASN A 28 -10.47 -30.55 -3.59
N GLU A 29 -9.76 -30.97 -4.63
CA GLU A 29 -8.32 -30.89 -4.79
C GLU A 29 -8.18 -30.39 -6.25
N GLU A 30 -7.45 -29.34 -6.60
CA GLU A 30 -6.11 -28.96 -6.15
C GLU A 30 -5.87 -27.44 -6.33
N ASP A 31 -5.22 -26.85 -5.33
CA ASP A 31 -4.31 -25.70 -5.39
C ASP A 31 -4.47 -24.66 -6.52
N SER A 32 -5.22 -23.58 -6.22
CA SER A 32 -4.85 -22.25 -6.76
C SER A 32 -3.93 -21.54 -5.76
N SER A 33 -2.72 -22.06 -5.61
CA SER A 33 -1.56 -21.31 -5.11
C SER A 33 -1.19 -20.29 -6.21
N ILE A 34 -1.15 -18.98 -5.99
CA ILE A 34 -0.48 -18.23 -4.94
C ILE A 34 -1.22 -16.88 -4.76
N TYR A 35 -1.88 -16.66 -3.61
CA TYR A 35 -2.23 -15.31 -3.16
C TYR A 35 -1.16 -14.80 -2.20
N TYR A 36 -0.08 -14.21 -2.72
CA TYR A 36 0.80 -13.36 -1.90
C TYR A 36 0.49 -11.88 -2.14
N TYR A 37 -0.68 -11.42 -1.68
CA TYR A 37 -0.74 -10.06 -1.12
C TYR A 37 -0.35 -10.14 0.34
N GLY A 38 0.85 -10.65 0.55
CA GLY A 38 1.52 -10.59 1.83
C GLY A 38 1.90 -9.15 2.09
N PHE A 39 1.06 -8.43 2.82
CA PHE A 39 1.52 -7.37 3.73
C PHE A 39 2.35 -8.00 4.87
N ILE A 40 3.37 -8.80 4.52
CA ILE A 40 4.21 -9.52 5.46
C ILE A 40 5.26 -8.52 5.94
N ASN A 41 5.14 -8.15 7.21
CA ASN A 41 6.18 -7.67 8.11
C ASN A 41 7.45 -7.18 7.42
N ASN A 42 7.50 -5.89 7.14
CA ASN A 42 8.76 -5.17 7.11
C ASN A 42 8.69 -4.10 8.20
N GLU A 43 8.97 -4.51 9.44
CA GLU A 43 9.06 -3.62 10.62
C GLU A 43 10.09 -2.47 10.42
N VAL A 44 10.92 -2.56 9.38
CA VAL A 44 11.93 -1.55 9.01
C VAL A 44 11.41 -0.53 7.98
N TYR A 45 10.37 -0.89 7.21
CA TYR A 45 9.72 0.02 6.27
C TYR A 45 8.33 0.37 6.81
N ASN A 46 8.21 1.54 7.44
CA ASN A 46 6.92 2.14 7.81
C ASN A 46 6.11 2.57 6.56
N HIS A 47 5.91 1.67 5.61
CA HIS A 47 4.82 1.76 4.66
C HIS A 47 3.54 1.52 5.45
N TYR A 48 2.97 2.60 5.99
CA TYR A 48 1.61 2.61 6.54
C TYR A 48 0.62 2.21 5.44
N LEU A 49 0.45 0.90 5.26
CA LEU A 49 -0.87 0.31 5.15
C LEU A 49 -1.55 0.45 6.51
N PRO A 50 -2.89 0.41 6.58
CA PRO A 50 -3.54 0.23 7.87
C PRO A 50 -2.88 -0.98 8.51
N SER A 51 -2.18 -0.74 9.62
CA SER A 51 -1.39 -1.75 10.30
C SER A 51 -2.29 -2.97 10.50
N LYS A 52 -1.79 -4.17 10.16
CA LYS A 52 -2.51 -5.44 10.41
C LYS A 52 -3.02 -5.50 11.86
N TYR A 53 -2.28 -4.86 12.76
CA TYR A 53 -2.59 -4.66 14.16
C TYR A 53 -3.01 -3.21 14.36
N ALA A 54 -4.23 -2.98 14.86
CA ALA A 54 -4.66 -1.64 15.22
C ALA A 54 -3.68 -1.02 16.22
N ASN A 55 -3.41 0.27 16.09
CA ASN A 55 -2.66 1.00 17.11
C ASN A 55 -3.55 1.09 18.35
N ILE A 56 -2.99 0.78 19.51
CA ILE A 56 -3.73 0.87 20.77
C ILE A 56 -3.24 2.10 21.51
N LYS A 57 -4.17 2.97 21.91
CA LYS A 57 -3.94 4.00 22.91
C LYS A 57 -4.80 3.75 24.11
N SER A 58 -4.18 3.78 25.28
CA SER A 58 -4.85 3.75 26.58
C SER A 58 -4.48 5.00 27.34
N ASP A 59 -5.48 5.66 27.93
CA ASP A 59 -5.32 6.81 28.84
C ASP A 59 -6.59 6.93 29.69
N ASN A 60 -6.53 7.67 30.81
CA ASN A 60 -7.70 7.94 31.67
C ASN A 60 -8.16 9.42 31.63
N ASN A 61 -7.44 10.28 30.91
CA ASN A 61 -7.67 11.71 30.80
C ASN A 61 -7.88 12.15 29.35
N LEU A 62 -6.92 11.92 28.45
CA LEU A 62 -7.00 12.39 27.07
C LEU A 62 -6.31 11.45 26.07
N ILE A 63 -7.06 10.93 25.11
CA ILE A 63 -6.49 10.24 23.95
C ILE A 63 -6.33 11.23 22.81
N LYS A 64 -5.08 11.41 22.35
CA LYS A 64 -4.76 12.15 21.12
C LYS A 64 -4.31 11.20 20.03
N ILE A 65 -5.02 11.19 18.90
CA ILE A 65 -4.68 10.41 17.71
C ILE A 65 -4.43 11.40 16.57
N SER A 66 -3.32 11.22 15.85
CA SER A 66 -3.01 11.97 14.64
C SER A 66 -2.62 11.03 13.50
N CYS A 67 -3.18 11.31 12.32
CA CYS A 67 -2.85 10.68 11.06
C CYS A 67 -2.09 11.67 10.17
N SER A 68 -1.28 11.17 9.25
CA SER A 68 -0.63 12.02 8.24
C SER A 68 -1.65 12.68 7.32
N LYS A 69 -1.30 13.84 6.75
CA LYS A 69 -2.13 14.58 5.79
C LYS A 69 -2.67 13.65 4.68
N GLY A 70 -3.97 13.70 4.42
CA GLY A 70 -4.66 12.82 3.46
C GLY A 70 -5.13 11.48 4.04
N TYR A 71 -5.02 11.29 5.36
CA TYR A 71 -5.51 10.11 6.06
C TYR A 71 -6.38 10.53 7.24
N THR A 72 -7.44 9.77 7.50
CA THR A 72 -8.37 9.97 8.61
C THR A 72 -8.34 8.79 9.56
N VAL A 73 -8.62 9.06 10.83
CA VAL A 73 -8.73 8.04 11.87
C VAL A 73 -9.96 7.16 11.62
N GLU A 74 -9.75 5.84 11.65
CA GLU A 74 -10.80 4.84 11.73
C GLU A 74 -10.59 4.03 13.01
N VAL A 75 -11.57 4.07 13.91
CA VAL A 75 -11.55 3.28 15.15
C VAL A 75 -12.01 1.87 14.83
N LYS A 76 -11.21 0.86 15.21
CA LYS A 76 -11.53 -0.56 15.05
C LYS A 76 -12.21 -1.13 16.28
N ARG A 77 -11.79 -0.68 17.45
CA ARG A 77 -12.37 -1.06 18.73
C ARG A 77 -12.14 0.05 19.74
N ALA A 78 -13.09 0.28 20.62
CA ALA A 78 -12.84 1.06 21.83
C ALA A 78 -13.54 0.42 23.01
N TYR A 79 -12.86 0.27 24.14
CA TYR A 79 -13.43 -0.37 25.32
C TYR A 79 -12.87 0.20 26.62
N ILE A 80 -13.63 0.05 27.70
CA ILE A 80 -13.20 0.31 29.07
C ILE A 80 -13.34 -0.99 29.83
N VAL A 81 -12.32 -1.37 30.61
CA VAL A 81 -12.46 -2.40 31.65
C VAL A 81 -12.94 -1.68 32.89
N ASP A 82 -14.11 -2.07 33.40
CA ASP A 82 -14.71 -1.43 34.57
C ASP A 82 -14.14 -1.97 35.89
N LEU A 83 -14.67 -1.47 37.00
CA LEU A 83 -14.21 -1.85 38.35
C LEU A 83 -14.58 -3.30 38.73
N GLU A 84 -15.43 -3.97 37.95
CA GLU A 84 -15.84 -5.36 38.13
C GLU A 84 -15.11 -6.31 37.16
N ASP A 85 -14.05 -5.81 36.50
CA ASP A 85 -13.27 -6.48 35.46
C ASP A 85 -14.09 -6.83 34.19
N GLU A 86 -15.23 -6.18 33.96
CA GLU A 86 -16.02 -6.37 32.75
C GLU A 86 -15.57 -5.45 31.61
N VAL A 87 -15.49 -6.02 30.40
CA VAL A 87 -15.11 -5.29 29.18
C VAL A 87 -16.33 -4.64 28.55
N ASN A 88 -16.42 -3.32 28.65
CA ASN A 88 -17.51 -2.52 28.10
C ASN A 88 -17.11 -1.93 26.72
N ASP A 89 -17.86 -2.27 25.67
CA ASP A 89 -17.60 -1.79 24.29
C ASP A 89 -18.19 -0.40 24.02
N TYR A 90 -17.33 0.53 23.62
CA TYR A 90 -17.65 1.91 23.25
C TYR A 90 -17.17 2.28 21.84
N THR A 91 -16.96 1.30 20.97
CA THR A 91 -16.43 1.47 19.60
C THR A 91 -17.23 2.50 18.80
N ASN A 92 -18.56 2.44 18.86
CA ASN A 92 -19.42 3.38 18.12
C ASN A 92 -19.26 4.83 18.61
N MET A 93 -19.16 5.03 19.93
CA MET A 93 -19.01 6.35 20.52
C MET A 93 -17.65 6.96 20.16
N ALA A 94 -16.57 6.17 20.28
CA ALA A 94 -15.24 6.60 19.86
C ALA A 94 -15.16 6.86 18.35
N SER A 95 -15.81 6.02 17.54
CA SER A 95 -15.89 6.17 16.08
C SER A 95 -16.56 7.48 15.69
N GLN A 96 -17.69 7.84 16.31
CA GLN A 96 -18.39 9.10 16.04
C GLN A 96 -17.53 10.33 16.37
N ILE A 97 -16.71 10.26 17.42
CA ILE A 97 -15.81 11.35 17.79
C ILE A 97 -14.68 11.50 16.77
N CYS A 98 -14.14 10.39 16.25
CA CYS A 98 -12.97 10.39 15.38
C CYS A 98 -13.26 10.34 13.87
N GLN A 99 -14.51 10.10 13.47
CA GLN A 99 -14.87 9.85 12.07
C GLN A 99 -14.41 10.98 11.14
N LYS A 100 -13.69 10.60 10.07
CA LYS A 100 -13.22 11.51 8.99
C LYS A 100 -12.30 12.64 9.49
N LYS A 101 -11.65 12.51 10.65
CA LYS A 101 -10.70 13.49 11.15
C LYS A 101 -9.27 13.01 10.95
N GLU A 102 -8.39 13.90 10.51
CA GLU A 102 -6.93 13.63 10.49
C GLU A 102 -6.37 13.63 11.93
N GLU A 103 -6.95 14.45 12.81
CA GLU A 103 -6.64 14.49 14.23
C GLU A 103 -7.90 14.25 15.08
N CYS A 104 -7.85 13.28 15.99
CA CYS A 104 -8.92 12.97 16.92
C CYS A 104 -8.45 13.13 18.37
N ASN A 105 -9.19 13.93 19.14
CA ASN A 105 -8.98 14.08 20.58
C ASN A 105 -10.22 13.60 21.33
N ILE A 106 -10.06 12.62 22.21
CA ILE A 106 -11.13 12.09 23.07
C ILE A 106 -10.84 12.52 24.50
N ASP A 107 -11.61 13.48 25.00
CA ASP A 107 -11.64 13.82 26.43
C ASP A 107 -12.37 12.71 27.18
N ILE A 108 -11.63 11.94 27.98
CA ILE A 108 -12.14 10.71 28.60
C ILE A 108 -13.10 11.04 29.74
N LYS A 109 -12.94 12.17 30.43
CA LYS A 109 -13.88 12.58 31.47
C LYS A 109 -15.24 12.90 30.88
N LYS A 110 -15.26 13.61 29.74
CA LYS A 110 -16.50 13.88 29.00
C LYS A 110 -17.07 12.60 28.38
N PHE A 111 -16.20 11.71 27.88
CA PHE A 111 -16.59 10.43 27.31
C PHE A 111 -17.33 9.56 28.34
N LYS A 112 -16.73 9.36 29.52
CA LYS A 112 -17.30 8.55 30.61
C LYS A 112 -18.65 9.07 31.09
N ARG A 113 -18.83 10.39 31.19
CA ARG A 113 -20.13 11.01 31.54
C ARG A 113 -21.26 10.64 30.58
N ASN A 114 -20.94 10.29 29.32
CA ASN A 114 -21.93 9.92 28.32
C ASN A 114 -22.20 8.40 28.27
N THR A 115 -21.51 7.59 29.06
CA THR A 115 -21.66 6.13 29.07
C THR A 115 -22.83 5.65 29.94
N ASN A 116 -23.31 6.46 30.89
CA ASN A 116 -24.30 6.10 31.91
C ASN A 116 -23.98 4.79 32.68
N ASN A 117 -22.70 4.39 32.74
CA ASN A 117 -22.27 3.21 33.48
C ASN A 117 -21.68 3.61 34.84
N ASN A 118 -22.31 3.16 35.93
CA ASN A 118 -21.90 3.47 37.30
C ASN A 118 -20.67 2.67 37.76
N ALA A 119 -20.31 1.58 37.06
CA ALA A 119 -19.10 0.79 37.32
C ALA A 119 -17.83 1.44 36.73
N ILE A 120 -17.97 2.57 36.02
CA ILE A 120 -16.86 3.30 35.39
C ILE A 120 -16.61 4.59 36.17
N ASP A 121 -15.45 4.68 36.81
CA ASP A 121 -15.03 5.88 37.55
C ASP A 121 -13.93 6.66 36.81
N PHE A 122 -13.33 7.65 37.46
CA PHE A 122 -12.25 8.44 36.86
C PHE A 122 -10.92 7.70 36.74
N SER A 123 -10.73 6.58 37.43
CA SER A 123 -9.49 5.79 37.42
C SER A 123 -9.41 4.84 36.22
N THR A 124 -10.54 4.34 35.72
CA THR A 124 -10.60 3.43 34.55
C THR A 124 -9.96 4.02 33.29
N GLU A 125 -9.40 3.19 32.41
CA GLU A 125 -8.78 3.65 31.16
C GLU A 125 -9.66 3.34 29.96
N LEU A 126 -9.70 4.28 29.00
CA LEU A 126 -10.29 4.03 27.69
C LEU A 126 -9.20 3.47 26.78
N ASN A 127 -9.41 2.26 26.26
CA ASN A 127 -8.56 1.65 25.26
C ASN A 127 -9.17 1.90 23.89
N VAL A 128 -8.42 2.50 22.97
CA VAL A 128 -8.84 2.76 21.59
C VAL A 128 -7.86 2.11 20.62
N GLU A 129 -8.37 1.13 19.90
CA GLU A 129 -7.74 0.51 18.75
C GLU A 129 -8.11 1.28 17.48
N TYR A 130 -7.12 1.81 16.75
CA TYR A 130 -7.36 2.62 15.55
C TYR A 130 -6.35 2.36 14.43
N ILE A 131 -6.77 2.71 13.22
CA ILE A 131 -5.92 2.80 12.02
C ILE A 131 -6.10 4.15 11.34
N CYS A 132 -5.12 4.53 10.51
CA CYS A 132 -5.24 5.67 9.62
C CYS A 132 -5.58 5.17 8.22
N ILE A 133 -6.76 5.52 7.71
CA ILE A 133 -7.20 5.19 6.35
C ILE A 133 -7.07 6.42 5.45
N SER A 134 -6.78 6.23 4.17
CA SER A 134 -6.77 7.36 3.24
C SER A 134 -8.16 8.00 3.18
N SER A 135 -8.22 9.34 3.19
CA SER A 135 -9.47 10.09 3.02
C SER A 135 -9.98 10.04 1.57
N GLN A 136 -9.18 9.52 0.65
CA GLN A 136 -9.54 9.30 -0.75
C GLN A 136 -9.86 7.83 -1.00
N ARG A 137 -10.65 7.55 -2.04
CA ARG A 137 -10.96 6.16 -2.44
C ARG A 137 -9.65 5.41 -2.64
N ASN A 138 -9.56 4.21 -2.06
CA ASN A 138 -8.42 3.33 -2.29
C ASN A 138 -8.26 3.10 -3.80
N LEU A 139 -7.02 3.06 -4.27
CA LEU A 139 -6.72 2.76 -5.68
C LEU A 139 -7.11 1.34 -6.08
N TYR A 140 -7.37 0.47 -5.10
CA TYR A 140 -7.90 -0.86 -5.29
C TYR A 140 -8.85 -1.19 -4.14
N ASP A 141 -10.06 -1.64 -4.47
CA ASP A 141 -11.10 -1.97 -3.48
C ASP A 141 -11.25 -3.49 -3.24
N GLY A 142 -10.37 -4.31 -3.82
CA GLY A 142 -10.45 -5.77 -3.77
C GLY A 142 -11.10 -6.40 -4.99
N LYS A 143 -11.77 -5.59 -5.84
CA LYS A 143 -12.37 -6.05 -7.09
C LYS A 143 -11.94 -5.20 -8.29
N HIS A 144 -11.88 -3.89 -8.14
CA HIS A 144 -11.56 -2.96 -9.20
C HIS A 144 -10.46 -1.99 -8.79
N PHE A 145 -9.69 -1.57 -9.79
CA PHE A 145 -8.76 -0.46 -9.63
C PHE A 145 -9.48 0.88 -9.86
N HIS A 146 -9.08 1.89 -9.11
CA HIS A 146 -9.56 3.28 -9.21
C HIS A 146 -8.44 4.19 -9.68
N GLN A 147 -8.79 5.17 -10.51
CA GLN A 147 -7.82 6.13 -11.00
C GLN A 147 -7.18 6.93 -9.87
N GLY A 148 -5.86 7.08 -9.91
CA GLY A 148 -5.16 7.97 -9.00
C GLY A 148 -3.73 7.55 -8.72
N VAL A 149 -3.13 8.21 -7.74
CA VAL A 149 -1.76 7.96 -7.27
C VAL A 149 -1.78 7.87 -5.76
N THR A 150 -0.97 6.98 -5.18
CA THR A 150 -0.76 6.98 -3.73
C THR A 150 -0.15 8.31 -3.29
N HIS A 151 -0.71 8.97 -2.28
CA HIS A 151 -0.30 10.31 -1.82
C HIS A 151 1.09 10.40 -1.18
N LYS A 152 1.77 9.27 -1.01
CA LYS A 152 3.12 9.25 -0.46
C LYS A 152 4.13 9.67 -1.51
N TYR A 153 5.15 10.40 -1.09
CA TYR A 153 6.28 10.69 -1.95
C TYR A 153 6.96 9.39 -2.37
N LEU A 154 7.46 9.34 -3.60
CA LEU A 154 8.38 8.27 -4.00
C LEU A 154 9.71 8.49 -3.30
N ILE A 155 10.23 7.46 -2.65
CA ILE A 155 11.48 7.47 -1.90
C ILE A 155 12.57 6.86 -2.78
N VAL A 156 13.57 7.66 -3.14
CA VAL A 156 14.75 7.20 -3.89
C VAL A 156 15.97 7.40 -3.00
N ARG A 157 16.70 6.33 -2.73
CA ARG A 157 17.85 6.32 -1.81
C ARG A 157 19.17 6.40 -2.56
N ASP A 158 20.20 6.84 -1.86
CA ASP A 158 21.58 6.97 -2.35
C ASP A 158 21.69 7.86 -3.59
N GLN A 159 20.78 8.82 -3.71
CA GLN A 159 20.69 9.79 -4.79
C GLN A 159 20.48 11.19 -4.22
N THR A 160 20.98 12.19 -4.92
CA THR A 160 20.71 13.62 -4.71
C THR A 160 20.39 14.30 -6.04
N LEU A 161 20.07 15.60 -6.00
CA LEU A 161 19.86 16.42 -7.19
C LEU A 161 20.89 17.55 -7.26
N ALA A 162 21.23 17.96 -8.49
CA ALA A 162 22.15 19.05 -8.75
C ALA A 162 21.76 20.39 -8.09
N CYS A 163 20.46 20.63 -7.87
CA CYS A 163 19.97 21.81 -7.14
C CYS A 163 20.56 21.95 -5.74
N VAL A 164 20.79 20.83 -5.05
CA VAL A 164 21.40 20.78 -3.71
C VAL A 164 22.89 21.07 -3.81
N GLU A 165 23.58 20.52 -4.80
CA GLU A 165 25.03 20.76 -4.95
C GLU A 165 25.36 22.19 -5.40
N LYS A 166 24.51 22.77 -6.25
CA LYS A 166 24.71 24.12 -6.79
C LYS A 166 24.19 25.23 -5.88
N ASN A 167 23.49 24.91 -4.79
CA ASN A 167 22.88 25.86 -3.84
C ASN A 167 22.04 26.97 -4.50
N LYS A 168 21.41 26.71 -5.65
CA LYS A 168 20.56 27.68 -6.35
C LYS A 168 19.09 27.41 -6.03
N ASN A 169 18.37 28.42 -5.55
CA ASN A 169 16.92 28.39 -5.31
C ASN A 169 16.43 27.22 -4.42
N VAL A 170 17.17 26.93 -3.35
CA VAL A 170 16.82 25.88 -2.39
C VAL A 170 16.32 26.46 -1.07
N ILE A 171 15.28 25.83 -0.50
CA ILE A 171 14.80 26.15 0.86
C ILE A 171 15.21 24.99 1.75
N THR A 172 15.89 25.29 2.86
CA THR A 172 16.41 24.27 3.78
C THR A 172 15.63 24.22 5.08
N PHE A 173 15.53 23.03 5.66
CA PHE A 173 14.82 22.76 6.91
C PHE A 173 15.64 21.81 7.79
N PRO A 174 15.58 21.94 9.12
CA PRO A 174 16.26 21.03 10.05
C PRO A 174 15.52 19.69 10.23
N SER A 175 14.34 19.53 9.64
CA SER A 175 13.50 18.34 9.77
C SER A 175 12.89 17.97 8.43
N ILE A 176 12.98 16.68 8.08
CA ILE A 176 12.33 16.13 6.89
C ILE A 176 10.80 16.26 6.96
N ASN A 177 10.19 16.01 8.11
CA ASN A 177 8.74 16.15 8.29
C ASN A 177 8.31 17.57 7.98
N LYS A 178 9.09 18.56 8.45
CA LYS A 178 8.77 19.97 8.18
C LYS A 178 8.88 20.33 6.71
N ALA A 179 9.90 19.81 6.03
CA ALA A 179 10.06 20.03 4.59
C ALA A 179 8.91 19.40 3.78
N LEU A 180 8.50 18.18 4.13
CA LEU A 180 7.38 17.49 3.47
C LEU A 180 6.03 18.18 3.71
N GLU A 181 5.82 18.79 4.88
CA GLU A 181 4.62 19.60 5.16
C GLU A 181 4.54 20.86 4.29
N VAL A 182 5.67 21.55 4.11
CA VAL A 182 5.77 22.81 3.37
C VAL A 182 5.77 22.57 1.86
N CYS A 183 6.31 21.44 1.42
CA CYS A 183 6.33 21.00 0.03
C CYS A 183 4.89 20.78 -0.47
N ASN A 184 4.46 21.62 -1.40
CA ASN A 184 3.18 21.56 -2.09
C ASN A 184 3.38 21.72 -3.61
N MET A 185 2.30 21.58 -4.38
CA MET A 185 2.34 21.65 -5.85
C MET A 185 2.95 22.93 -6.41
N ASP A 186 2.84 24.04 -5.69
CA ASP A 186 3.24 25.35 -6.21
C ASP A 186 4.72 25.65 -5.96
N ASN A 187 5.32 24.99 -4.95
CA ASN A 187 6.64 25.33 -4.44
C ASN A 187 7.67 24.19 -4.49
N CYS A 188 7.28 22.96 -4.81
CA CYS A 188 8.16 21.81 -4.61
C CYS A 188 7.85 20.62 -5.52
N ASN A 189 8.91 20.09 -6.14
CA ASN A 189 8.87 18.82 -6.87
C ASN A 189 9.58 17.71 -6.11
N PHE A 190 10.63 18.09 -5.39
CA PHE A 190 11.55 17.19 -4.71
C PHE A 190 11.88 17.71 -3.32
N VAL A 191 11.97 16.82 -2.35
CA VAL A 191 12.59 17.07 -1.05
C VAL A 191 13.78 16.14 -0.90
N ILE A 192 14.96 16.68 -0.60
CA ILE A 192 16.19 15.91 -0.43
C ILE A 192 16.53 15.91 1.06
N TRP A 193 16.71 14.74 1.65
CA TRP A 193 17.21 14.58 3.00
C TRP A 193 18.67 14.12 2.95
N ASN A 194 19.54 14.84 3.67
CA ASN A 194 20.88 14.38 3.98
C ASN A 194 20.94 14.02 5.48
N PRO A 195 20.98 12.73 5.84
CA PRO A 195 21.09 12.29 7.23
C PRO A 195 22.35 12.77 7.93
N ASP A 196 23.48 12.83 7.20
CA ASP A 196 24.79 13.19 7.76
C ASP A 196 24.78 14.67 8.20
N GLU A 197 24.14 15.52 7.42
CA GLU A 197 23.96 16.94 7.73
C GLU A 197 22.71 17.25 8.56
N LYS A 198 21.85 16.25 8.79
CA LYS A 198 20.52 16.39 9.39
C LYS A 198 19.71 17.53 8.77
N ARG A 199 19.77 17.68 7.45
CA ARG A 199 19.11 18.77 6.71
C ARG A 199 18.25 18.25 5.58
N ALA A 200 17.05 18.83 5.47
CA ALA A 200 16.13 18.65 4.37
C ALA A 200 16.18 19.87 3.44
N THR A 201 16.09 19.65 2.14
CA THR A 201 16.20 20.69 1.12
C THR A 201 15.09 20.52 0.10
N ILE A 202 14.32 21.57 -0.16
CA ILE A 202 13.29 21.60 -1.21
C ILE A 202 13.91 22.07 -2.52
N CYS A 203 13.63 21.36 -3.60
CA CYS A 203 13.98 21.75 -4.96
C CYS A 203 12.74 21.83 -5.87
N LYS A 204 12.71 22.90 -6.67
CA LYS A 204 11.68 23.18 -7.68
C LYS A 204 12.15 22.90 -9.12
N GLU A 205 13.42 22.53 -9.31
CA GLU A 205 13.92 22.16 -10.64
C GLU A 205 13.18 20.93 -11.17
N ASN A 206 13.06 20.82 -12.49
CA ASN A 206 12.17 19.88 -13.17
C ASN A 206 12.96 18.80 -13.93
N VAL A 207 14.06 18.30 -13.35
CA VAL A 207 15.03 17.51 -14.12
C VAL A 207 15.32 16.15 -13.46
N TYR A 208 14.66 15.11 -13.99
CA TYR A 208 14.99 13.70 -13.72
C TYR A 208 16.39 13.32 -14.19
N GLU A 209 16.92 14.02 -15.20
CA GLU A 209 18.23 13.75 -15.82
C GLU A 209 19.43 14.17 -14.94
N ASN A 210 19.17 14.80 -13.78
CA ASN A 210 20.20 15.34 -12.89
C ASN A 210 20.27 14.62 -11.54
N MET A 211 19.84 13.36 -11.46
CA MET A 211 20.10 12.53 -10.28
C MET A 211 21.59 12.20 -10.22
N ILE A 212 22.20 12.51 -9.07
CA ILE A 212 23.62 12.30 -8.80
C ILE A 212 23.69 11.27 -7.67
N GLU A 213 24.50 10.24 -7.86
CA GLU A 213 24.73 9.24 -6.82
C GLU A 213 25.36 9.90 -5.59
N LYS A 214 24.68 9.81 -4.44
CA LYS A 214 25.16 10.35 -3.18
C LYS A 214 24.71 9.44 -2.05
N LYS A 215 25.66 8.65 -1.55
CA LYS A 215 25.43 7.70 -0.46
C LYS A 215 24.71 8.34 0.73
N ASN A 216 23.78 7.60 1.32
CA ASN A 216 22.93 8.00 2.44
C ASN A 216 21.94 9.14 2.16
N SER A 217 22.02 9.82 1.01
CA SER A 217 21.03 10.84 0.65
C SER A 217 19.72 10.21 0.21
N ILE A 218 18.60 10.87 0.49
CA ILE A 218 17.27 10.37 0.16
C ILE A 218 16.49 11.47 -0.56
N ILE A 219 15.98 11.17 -1.75
CA ILE A 219 15.06 12.04 -2.49
C ILE A 219 13.64 11.57 -2.27
N TYR A 220 12.76 12.50 -1.94
CA TYR A 220 11.32 12.34 -1.90
C TYR A 220 10.72 13.08 -3.10
N ILE A 221 10.12 12.35 -4.04
CA ILE A 221 9.51 12.92 -5.25
C ILE A 221 8.01 13.08 -5.06
N HIS A 222 7.48 14.27 -5.35
CA HIS A 222 6.07 14.58 -5.13
C HIS A 222 5.15 13.68 -5.97
N PRO A 223 4.07 13.10 -5.39
CA PRO A 223 3.23 12.09 -6.05
C PRO A 223 2.56 12.57 -7.34
N ASN A 224 2.25 13.86 -7.45
CA ASN A 224 1.57 14.42 -8.62
C ASN A 224 2.33 14.27 -9.94
N TYR A 225 3.66 14.04 -9.88
CA TYR A 225 4.46 13.71 -11.05
C TYR A 225 4.08 12.38 -11.72
N PHE A 226 3.35 11.54 -11.01
CA PHE A 226 3.05 10.16 -11.43
C PHE A 226 1.57 9.94 -11.77
N PHE A 227 0.78 11.01 -11.79
CA PHE A 227 -0.61 10.91 -12.20
C PHE A 227 -0.69 10.64 -13.70
N THR A 228 -1.50 9.67 -14.08
CA THR A 228 -1.78 9.35 -15.48
C THR A 228 -3.22 8.88 -15.59
N TYR A 229 -3.95 9.45 -16.53
CA TYR A 229 -5.35 9.11 -16.75
C TYR A 229 -5.48 7.65 -17.21
N GLY A 230 -6.49 6.94 -16.71
CA GLY A 230 -6.74 5.53 -17.02
C GLY A 230 -5.86 4.55 -16.23
N TYR A 231 -5.14 5.02 -15.20
CA TYR A 231 -4.25 4.19 -14.39
C TYR A 231 -4.44 4.40 -12.88
N ALA A 232 -4.21 3.32 -12.14
CA ALA A 232 -3.93 3.32 -10.70
C ALA A 232 -2.41 3.22 -10.50
N THR A 233 -1.78 4.22 -9.87
CA THR A 233 -0.32 4.27 -9.69
C THR A 233 0.08 4.19 -8.22
N PHE A 234 0.88 3.18 -7.89
CA PHE A 234 1.39 2.88 -6.56
C PHE A 234 2.87 3.25 -6.48
N LEU A 235 3.21 4.20 -5.60
CA LEU A 235 4.58 4.68 -5.39
C LEU A 235 5.23 3.94 -4.21
N ASN A 236 6.50 3.57 -4.36
CA ASN A 236 7.22 2.66 -3.46
C ASN A 236 6.62 1.24 -3.45
N TYR A 237 6.15 0.79 -4.62
CA TYR A 237 5.65 -0.56 -4.80
C TYR A 237 6.16 -1.15 -6.11
N MET A 238 6.70 -2.36 -6.03
CA MET A 238 7.07 -3.17 -7.17
C MET A 238 5.93 -4.14 -7.50
N SER A 239 5.65 -4.35 -8.78
CA SER A 239 4.86 -5.50 -9.21
C SER A 239 5.77 -6.65 -9.59
N ILE A 240 5.43 -7.85 -9.14
CA ILE A 240 6.00 -9.09 -9.64
C ILE A 240 5.33 -9.36 -10.99
N CYS A 241 6.15 -9.46 -12.03
CA CYS A 241 5.66 -9.71 -13.38
C CYS A 241 5.76 -11.18 -13.75
N ASP A 242 4.63 -11.88 -13.69
CA ASP A 242 4.55 -13.29 -14.09
C ASP A 242 4.74 -13.44 -15.60
N ASN A 243 4.17 -12.51 -16.38
CA ASN A 243 4.30 -12.46 -17.83
C ASN A 243 4.85 -11.10 -18.28
N ILE A 244 6.17 -11.05 -18.55
CA ILE A 244 6.86 -9.86 -19.06
C ILE A 244 6.70 -9.81 -20.59
N ILE A 245 6.01 -8.78 -21.09
CA ILE A 245 5.90 -8.49 -22.52
C ILE A 245 7.17 -7.82 -23.02
N LYS A 246 7.70 -6.85 -22.25
CA LYS A 246 8.91 -6.11 -22.60
C LYS A 246 9.63 -5.61 -21.37
N GLN A 247 10.95 -5.61 -21.44
CA GLN A 247 11.82 -4.93 -20.49
C GLN A 247 12.63 -3.86 -21.22
N VAL A 248 12.82 -2.71 -20.57
CA VAL A 248 13.73 -1.65 -21.04
C VAL A 248 14.77 -1.33 -19.95
N PRO A 249 16.05 -1.15 -20.31
CA PRO A 249 17.15 -0.96 -19.37
C PRO A 249 17.29 0.48 -18.87
N TYR A 250 16.21 1.26 -18.94
CA TYR A 250 16.16 2.66 -18.49
C TYR A 250 14.79 2.98 -17.90
N ASN A 251 14.78 4.03 -17.07
CA ASN A 251 13.58 4.54 -16.42
C ASN A 251 12.86 5.49 -17.39
N LEU A 252 11.68 5.09 -17.86
CA LEU A 252 10.82 5.92 -18.70
C LEU A 252 9.94 6.84 -17.86
N SER A 253 9.63 8.04 -18.35
CA SER A 253 8.61 8.89 -17.71
C SER A 253 7.27 8.16 -17.62
N ILE A 254 6.43 8.52 -16.63
CA ILE A 254 5.16 7.81 -16.40
C ILE A 254 4.27 7.81 -17.65
N THR A 255 4.18 8.97 -18.32
CA THR A 255 3.41 9.17 -19.54
C THR A 255 3.97 8.31 -20.68
N LYS A 256 5.30 8.22 -20.81
CA LYS A 256 5.91 7.40 -21.86
C LYS A 256 5.74 5.91 -21.58
N SER A 257 5.78 5.49 -20.31
CA SER A 257 5.47 4.11 -19.94
C SER A 257 4.02 3.75 -20.25
N ALA A 258 3.06 4.64 -19.96
CA ALA A 258 1.66 4.41 -20.31
C ALA A 258 1.46 4.30 -21.84
N ASP A 259 2.11 5.18 -22.61
CA ASP A 259 2.12 5.13 -24.08
C ASP A 259 2.68 3.79 -24.61
N VAL A 260 3.85 3.37 -24.11
CA VAL A 260 4.46 2.09 -24.49
C VAL A 260 3.58 0.90 -24.08
N CYS A 261 3.02 0.91 -22.88
CA CYS A 261 2.11 -0.13 -22.41
C CYS A 261 0.88 -0.26 -23.30
N SER A 262 0.31 0.87 -23.74
CA SER A 262 -0.83 0.88 -24.67
C SER A 262 -0.48 0.26 -26.02
N HIS A 263 0.70 0.57 -26.57
CA HIS A 263 1.16 0.00 -27.84
C HIS A 263 1.47 -1.50 -27.77
N LEU A 264 1.95 -1.97 -26.60
CA LEU A 264 2.30 -3.37 -26.38
C LEU A 264 1.13 -4.24 -25.92
N ASP A 265 -0.07 -3.66 -25.77
CA ASP A 265 -1.21 -4.32 -25.12
C ASP A 265 -0.84 -4.92 -23.75
N CYS A 266 -0.15 -4.12 -22.94
CA CYS A 266 0.19 -4.46 -21.56
C CYS A 266 -0.94 -4.10 -20.61
N ASP A 267 -1.04 -4.82 -19.50
CA ASP A 267 -2.09 -4.60 -18.48
C ASP A 267 -1.58 -3.73 -17.33
N TYR A 268 -0.29 -3.85 -17.01
CA TYR A 268 0.38 -3.04 -16.01
C TYR A 268 1.88 -2.92 -16.32
N PHE A 269 2.52 -1.93 -15.73
CA PHE A 269 3.96 -1.79 -15.80
C PHE A 269 4.53 -1.46 -14.42
N THR A 270 5.75 -1.93 -14.19
CA THR A 270 6.54 -1.61 -13.00
C THR A 270 7.85 -0.99 -13.43
N LYS A 271 8.36 -0.03 -12.67
CA LYS A 271 9.63 0.64 -12.97
C LYS A 271 10.38 0.94 -11.69
N SER A 272 11.71 0.93 -11.78
CA SER A 272 12.62 1.24 -10.68
C SER A 272 13.41 2.50 -10.97
N TYR A 273 13.83 3.18 -9.90
CA TYR A 273 14.82 4.24 -9.96
C TYR A 273 16.23 3.70 -9.72
N PRO A 274 17.28 4.44 -10.15
CA PRO A 274 18.65 4.13 -9.75
C PRO A 274 18.76 3.95 -8.23
N GLY A 275 19.56 3.00 -7.77
CA GLY A 275 19.73 2.71 -6.34
C GLY A 275 18.57 1.98 -5.64
N SER A 276 17.45 1.69 -6.34
CA SER A 276 16.28 1.05 -5.72
C SER A 276 16.47 -0.46 -5.45
N ILE A 277 17.47 -1.09 -6.07
CA ILE A 277 17.78 -2.51 -5.87
C ILE A 277 19.23 -2.59 -5.39
N ARG A 278 19.45 -2.71 -4.07
CA ARG A 278 20.80 -2.70 -3.47
C ARG A 278 21.68 -3.87 -3.87
N SER A 279 21.08 -5.03 -4.17
CA SER A 279 21.79 -6.26 -4.56
C SER A 279 22.18 -6.30 -6.03
N LEU A 280 21.65 -5.38 -6.85
CA LEU A 280 22.05 -5.22 -8.23
C LEU A 280 22.91 -3.96 -8.30
N ASP A 281 24.06 -4.02 -8.98
CA ASP A 281 24.87 -2.86 -9.31
C ASP A 281 24.13 -2.00 -10.37
N ASN A 282 23.01 -1.40 -9.92
CA ASN A 282 22.05 -0.58 -10.63
C ASN A 282 22.32 0.89 -10.28
N THR A 283 23.59 1.26 -10.31
CA THR A 283 24.07 2.61 -9.99
C THR A 283 23.72 3.62 -11.08
N LYS A 284 23.47 3.16 -12.32
CA LYS A 284 23.35 4.05 -13.48
C LYS A 284 21.92 4.33 -13.92
N ASN A 285 21.13 3.31 -14.23
CA ASN A 285 19.82 3.50 -14.85
C ASN A 285 18.78 2.60 -14.21
N GLY A 286 17.69 3.22 -13.71
CA GLY A 286 16.48 2.48 -13.35
C GLY A 286 15.94 1.66 -14.53
N LYS A 287 15.03 0.72 -14.28
CA LYS A 287 14.51 -0.19 -15.31
C LYS A 287 13.00 -0.08 -15.39
N SER A 288 12.42 -0.45 -16.54
CA SER A 288 10.97 -0.55 -16.67
C SER A 288 10.58 -1.90 -17.28
N TRP A 289 9.52 -2.50 -16.76
CA TRP A 289 8.94 -3.76 -17.19
C TRP A 289 7.46 -3.56 -17.52
N PHE A 290 7.04 -4.10 -18.66
CA PHE A 290 5.67 -4.06 -19.16
C PHE A 290 5.12 -5.47 -19.16
N CYS A 291 3.98 -5.67 -18.51
CA CYS A 291 3.54 -6.97 -18.07
C CYS A 291 2.06 -7.21 -18.37
N LYS A 292 1.68 -8.49 -18.48
CA LYS A 292 0.31 -8.93 -18.75
C LYS A 292 -0.24 -9.74 -17.56
N GLY A 293 -1.56 -9.79 -17.43
CA GLY A 293 -2.25 -10.45 -16.33
C GLY A 293 -2.44 -9.55 -15.11
N PHE A 294 -2.86 -10.12 -13.98
CA PHE A 294 -3.12 -9.36 -12.76
C PHE A 294 -1.82 -9.10 -11.98
N PRO A 295 -1.53 -7.86 -11.54
CA PRO A 295 -0.28 -7.54 -10.85
C PRO A 295 -0.28 -8.00 -9.40
N THR A 296 0.77 -8.72 -8.98
CA THR A 296 1.06 -8.92 -7.56
C THR A 296 1.96 -7.78 -7.07
N ILE A 297 1.45 -6.92 -6.18
CA ILE A 297 2.07 -5.65 -5.78
C ILE A 297 2.69 -5.78 -4.38
N ILE A 298 3.98 -5.49 -4.26
CA ILE A 298 4.74 -5.57 -3.00
C ILE A 298 5.42 -4.23 -2.66
N PRO A 299 5.52 -3.84 -1.37
CA PRO A 299 6.21 -2.61 -0.98
C PRO A 299 7.70 -2.68 -1.31
N MET A 300 8.21 -1.65 -2.00
CA MET A 300 9.63 -1.50 -2.33
C MET A 300 9.97 -0.04 -2.66
N ASP A 301 10.77 0.61 -1.80
CA ASP A 301 11.27 1.97 -2.03
C ASP A 301 11.88 2.11 -3.43
N GLY A 302 11.59 3.23 -4.09
CA GLY A 302 12.15 3.57 -5.39
C GLY A 302 11.54 2.81 -6.57
N PHE A 303 10.51 2.00 -6.33
CA PHE A 303 9.69 1.39 -7.38
C PHE A 303 8.35 2.11 -7.56
N ILE A 304 7.84 2.03 -8.79
CA ILE A 304 6.50 2.47 -9.15
C ILE A 304 5.81 1.32 -9.88
N THR A 305 4.58 1.05 -9.48
CA THR A 305 3.66 0.18 -10.20
C THR A 305 2.52 1.01 -10.75
N SER A 306 2.14 0.81 -12.02
CA SER A 306 0.96 1.42 -12.61
C SER A 306 0.12 0.37 -13.30
N VAL A 307 -1.17 0.32 -12.94
CA VAL A 307 -2.13 -0.68 -13.39
C VAL A 307 -3.20 -0.02 -14.25
N LYS A 308 -3.45 -0.56 -15.45
CA LYS A 308 -4.46 -0.04 -16.37
C LYS A 308 -5.85 -0.40 -15.86
N LEU A 309 -6.71 0.60 -15.70
CA LEU A 309 -8.04 0.39 -15.08
C LEU A 309 -8.94 -0.52 -15.92
N SER A 310 -8.86 -0.41 -17.25
CA SER A 310 -9.76 -1.11 -18.18
C SER A 310 -9.51 -2.61 -18.30
N LYS A 311 -8.50 -3.16 -17.63
CA LYS A 311 -8.05 -4.55 -17.81
C LYS A 311 -8.58 -5.49 -16.73
N PHE A 312 -9.12 -4.94 -15.65
CA PHE A 312 -9.57 -5.69 -14.46
C PHE A 312 -10.97 -5.26 -13.99
N THR A 313 -11.76 -4.69 -14.91
CA THR A 313 -13.17 -4.33 -14.72
C THR A 313 -14.11 -5.40 -15.20
#